data_AF-A0A2A9HAN9-F1
#
_entry.id   AF-A0A2A9HAN9-F1
#
_cell.length_a   1.000
_cell.length_b   1.000
_cell.length_c   1.000
_cell.angle_alpha   90.00
_cell.angle_beta   90.00
_cell.angle_gamma   90.00
#
_symmetry.space_group_name_H-M   'P 1'
#
loop_
_entity.id
_entity.type
_entity.pdbx_description
1 polymer ?
#
loop_
_entity_poly.entity_id
_entity_poly.type
_entity_poly.pdbx_seq_one_letter_code
_entity_poly.pdbx_strand_id
1 'polypeptide(L)'
;MSADFAIDAWLAEEGLVDAAGLAAARGVLVAAGLTNGKKARMAVTKKERAREALWAGVAGWCGAAACEAAARGTGRAVVRTTRERCAGCGGSNSLQAARLAAEACRAAGVREVLVLGGAPPARQEAARLMREAGGPRLQFVEGDVRVTEQDARADKARADVVLAWAGTPLPHKVSDLYRRREAGDPPFITVPTTGVAALFAALAEHARNRRP
;
A
#
# COMPACT_ATOMS: atom_id res chain seq x y z
N MET A 1 -39.38 -7.91 -18.17
CA MET A 1 -39.48 -6.77 -17.23
C MET A 1 -38.07 -6.28 -16.93
N SER A 2 -37.74 -5.03 -17.27
CA SER A 2 -36.48 -4.42 -16.85
C SER A 2 -36.57 -4.12 -15.36
N ALA A 3 -35.76 -4.78 -14.53
CA ALA A 3 -35.65 -4.42 -13.13
C ALA A 3 -34.89 -3.10 -13.02
N ASP A 4 -35.40 -2.18 -12.20
CA ASP A 4 -34.76 -0.90 -11.88
C ASP A 4 -34.34 -0.88 -10.41
N PHE A 5 -33.21 -0.27 -10.10
CA PHE A 5 -32.73 -0.07 -8.73
C PHE A 5 -32.72 1.41 -8.33
N ALA A 6 -32.85 1.69 -7.03
CA ALA A 6 -32.73 3.04 -6.50
C ALA A 6 -31.25 3.47 -6.46
N ILE A 7 -30.93 4.62 -7.05
CA ILE A 7 -29.54 5.07 -7.23
C ILE A 7 -28.85 5.29 -5.89
N ASP A 8 -29.49 6.00 -4.95
CA ASP A 8 -28.84 6.34 -3.66
C ASP A 8 -28.63 5.12 -2.77
N ALA A 9 -29.60 4.20 -2.75
CA ALA A 9 -29.45 2.93 -2.03
C ALA A 9 -28.28 2.11 -2.58
N TRP A 10 -28.18 2.01 -3.91
CA TRP A 10 -27.05 1.34 -4.55
C TRP A 10 -25.71 2.05 -4.30
N LEU A 11 -25.66 3.38 -4.32
CA LEU A 11 -24.45 4.15 -4.00
C LEU A 11 -23.98 3.92 -2.55
N ALA A 12 -24.91 3.80 -1.61
CA ALA A 12 -24.61 3.40 -0.23
C ALA A 12 -24.08 1.95 -0.16
N GLU A 13 -24.68 1.02 -0.90
CA GLU A 13 -24.17 -0.37 -1.03
C GLU A 13 -22.77 -0.44 -1.66
N GLU A 14 -22.45 0.46 -2.59
CA GLU A 14 -21.10 0.57 -3.17
C GLU A 14 -20.06 1.03 -2.14
N GLY A 15 -20.50 1.62 -1.02
CA GLY A 15 -19.67 1.96 0.13
C GLY A 15 -19.58 3.45 0.44
N LEU A 16 -20.37 4.31 -0.22
CA LEU A 16 -20.41 5.75 0.10
C LEU A 16 -21.15 5.99 1.42
N VAL A 17 -20.58 6.83 2.27
CA VAL A 17 -21.04 6.95 3.68
C VAL A 17 -21.71 8.27 4.01
N ASP A 18 -21.51 9.32 3.22
CA ASP A 18 -22.05 10.66 3.52
C ASP A 18 -22.80 11.30 2.34
N ALA A 19 -23.64 12.27 2.67
CA ALA A 19 -24.50 12.95 1.69
C ALA A 19 -23.68 13.71 0.63
N ALA A 20 -22.53 14.28 1.00
CA ALA A 20 -21.63 14.95 0.08
C ALA A 20 -21.05 13.98 -0.95
N GLY A 21 -20.62 12.78 -0.51
CA GLY A 21 -20.13 11.71 -1.38
C GLY A 21 -21.21 11.20 -2.33
N LEU A 22 -22.45 11.01 -1.84
CA LEU A 22 -23.59 10.63 -2.67
C LEU A 22 -23.87 11.68 -3.76
N ALA A 23 -23.85 12.96 -3.42
CA ALA A 23 -24.05 14.05 -4.37
C ALA A 23 -22.93 14.10 -5.44
N ALA A 24 -21.67 13.96 -5.03
CA ALA A 24 -20.52 13.92 -5.94
C ALA A 24 -20.59 12.70 -6.90
N ALA A 25 -20.93 11.53 -6.36
CA ALA A 25 -21.10 10.31 -7.14
C ALA A 25 -22.24 10.42 -8.17
N ARG A 26 -23.36 11.04 -7.79
CA ARG A 26 -24.42 11.37 -8.75
C ARG A 26 -23.92 12.27 -9.88
N GLY A 27 -23.13 13.29 -9.55
CA GLY A 27 -22.49 14.16 -10.55
C GLY A 27 -21.67 13.37 -11.58
N VAL A 28 -20.88 12.39 -11.12
CA VAL A 28 -20.10 11.49 -11.99
C VAL A 28 -21.00 10.66 -12.91
N LEU A 29 -22.08 10.07 -12.38
CA LEU A 29 -23.01 9.26 -13.19
C LEU A 29 -23.77 10.10 -14.24
N VAL A 30 -24.07 11.36 -13.91
CA VAL A 30 -24.69 12.31 -14.86
C VAL A 30 -23.69 12.69 -15.94
N ALA A 31 -22.45 13.03 -15.59
CA ALA A 31 -21.39 13.35 -16.54
C ALA A 31 -21.09 12.17 -17.49
N ALA A 32 -21.23 10.93 -17.01
CA ALA A 32 -21.10 9.71 -17.81
C ALA A 32 -22.34 9.36 -18.67
N GLY A 33 -23.40 10.19 -18.65
CA GLY A 33 -24.62 9.97 -19.43
C GLY A 33 -25.45 8.75 -18.99
N LEU A 34 -25.21 8.23 -17.78
CA LEU A 34 -25.90 7.02 -17.28
C LEU A 34 -27.27 7.35 -16.68
N THR A 35 -27.40 8.53 -16.10
CA THR A 35 -28.62 9.07 -15.50
C THR A 35 -28.74 10.57 -15.78
N ASN A 36 -29.82 11.19 -15.28
CA ASN A 36 -29.93 12.65 -15.18
C ASN A 36 -30.10 13.04 -13.71
N GLY A 37 -29.87 14.31 -13.37
CA GLY A 37 -29.91 14.79 -11.98
C GLY A 37 -31.27 14.64 -11.28
N LYS A 38 -32.35 14.40 -12.03
CA LYS A 38 -33.72 14.25 -11.50
C LYS A 38 -34.13 12.79 -11.27
N LYS A 39 -33.44 11.82 -11.88
CA LYS A 39 -33.79 10.40 -11.79
C LYS A 39 -33.37 9.84 -10.42
N ALA A 40 -34.32 9.16 -9.76
CA ALA A 40 -34.08 8.41 -8.53
C ALA A 40 -33.73 6.93 -8.79
N ARG A 41 -34.04 6.42 -9.99
CA ARG A 41 -33.87 5.01 -10.35
C ARG A 41 -33.07 4.84 -11.65
N MET A 42 -32.41 3.70 -11.76
CA MET A 42 -31.62 3.30 -12.92
C MET A 42 -31.92 1.83 -13.28
N ALA A 43 -31.96 1.53 -14.58
CA ALA A 43 -32.12 0.16 -15.07
C ALA A 43 -30.93 -0.73 -14.68
N VAL A 44 -31.20 -1.95 -14.24
CA VAL A 44 -30.18 -2.94 -13.80
C VAL A 44 -29.15 -3.22 -14.90
N THR A 45 -29.54 -3.16 -16.17
CA THR A 45 -28.62 -3.33 -17.31
C THR A 45 -27.48 -2.31 -17.35
N LYS A 46 -27.61 -1.17 -16.66
CA LYS A 46 -26.55 -0.15 -16.54
C LYS A 46 -25.66 -0.33 -15.32
N LYS A 47 -25.94 -1.28 -14.42
CA LYS A 47 -25.31 -1.36 -13.08
C LYS A 47 -23.80 -1.48 -13.16
N GLU A 48 -23.27 -2.38 -13.98
CA GLU A 48 -21.81 -2.58 -14.08
C GLU A 48 -21.11 -1.36 -14.68
N ARG A 49 -21.66 -0.82 -15.78
CA ARG A 49 -21.14 0.40 -16.41
C ARG A 49 -21.20 1.61 -15.47
N ALA A 50 -22.20 1.66 -14.58
CA ALA A 50 -22.30 2.67 -13.54
C ALA A 50 -21.27 2.51 -12.44
N ARG A 51 -20.99 1.26 -12.01
CA ARG A 51 -19.94 0.94 -11.05
C ARG A 51 -18.56 1.35 -11.57
N GLU A 52 -18.26 1.01 -12.83
CA GLU A 52 -17.02 1.40 -13.49
C GLU A 52 -16.89 2.94 -13.58
N ALA A 53 -17.93 3.63 -14.09
CA ALA A 53 -17.92 5.08 -14.20
C ALA A 53 -17.76 5.77 -12.84
N LEU A 54 -18.44 5.26 -11.80
CA LEU A 54 -18.34 5.76 -10.43
C LEU A 54 -16.89 5.71 -9.96
N TRP A 55 -16.29 4.51 -9.92
CA TRP A 55 -14.96 4.32 -9.34
C TRP A 55 -13.83 4.82 -10.24
N ALA A 56 -14.09 5.08 -11.52
CA ALA A 56 -13.20 5.84 -12.38
C ALA A 56 -13.26 7.35 -12.08
N GLY A 57 -14.43 7.90 -11.75
CA GLY A 57 -14.64 9.34 -11.54
C GLY A 57 -14.40 9.86 -10.12
N VAL A 58 -14.47 9.00 -9.10
CA VAL A 58 -14.23 9.38 -7.70
C VAL A 58 -13.02 8.67 -7.11
N ALA A 59 -12.46 9.26 -6.04
CA ALA A 59 -11.48 8.62 -5.19
C ALA A 59 -12.03 8.43 -3.78
N GLY A 60 -12.13 7.17 -3.36
CA GLY A 60 -12.59 6.81 -2.04
C GLY A 60 -11.59 7.17 -0.94
N TRP A 61 -12.02 7.86 0.10
CA TRP A 61 -11.26 8.12 1.31
C TRP A 61 -11.96 7.50 2.54
N CYS A 62 -11.25 6.65 3.29
CA CYS A 62 -11.80 5.98 4.49
C CYS A 62 -11.87 6.87 5.73
N GLY A 63 -11.29 8.07 5.70
CA GLY A 63 -11.34 9.03 6.81
C GLY A 63 -10.06 9.05 7.64
N ALA A 64 -9.20 8.05 7.47
CA ALA A 64 -7.88 8.07 8.07
C ALA A 64 -7.02 9.16 7.42
N ALA A 65 -6.37 10.00 8.22
CA ALA A 65 -5.49 11.08 7.73
C ALA A 65 -4.39 10.53 6.81
N ALA A 66 -3.83 9.37 7.15
CA ALA A 66 -2.79 8.70 6.35
C ALA A 66 -3.28 8.16 4.98
N CYS A 67 -4.58 8.21 4.68
CA CYS A 67 -5.15 7.86 3.37
C CYS A 67 -5.63 9.08 2.57
N GLU A 68 -5.63 10.27 3.17
CA GLU A 68 -6.20 11.47 2.55
C GLU A 68 -5.36 11.94 1.36
N ALA A 69 -4.04 12.05 1.56
CA ALA A 69 -3.11 12.46 0.51
C ALA A 69 -3.18 11.53 -0.71
N ALA A 70 -3.29 10.22 -0.48
CA ALA A 70 -3.45 9.24 -1.55
C ALA A 70 -4.75 9.42 -2.33
N ALA A 71 -5.88 9.73 -1.66
CA ALA A 71 -7.14 10.00 -2.34
C ALA A 71 -7.06 11.29 -3.18
N ARG A 72 -6.50 12.37 -2.61
CA ARG A 72 -6.33 13.65 -3.30
C ARG A 72 -5.37 13.57 -4.48
N GLY A 73 -4.28 12.81 -4.34
CA GLY A 73 -3.26 12.63 -5.38
C GLY A 73 -3.78 11.95 -6.65
N THR A 74 -4.99 11.38 -6.64
CA THR A 74 -5.61 10.82 -7.84
C THR A 74 -6.15 11.88 -8.81
N GLY A 75 -6.30 13.14 -8.37
CA GLY A 75 -6.92 14.21 -9.15
C GLY A 75 -8.44 14.09 -9.33
N ARG A 76 -9.07 13.08 -8.72
CA ARG A 76 -10.52 12.82 -8.79
C ARG A 76 -11.26 13.47 -7.62
N ALA A 77 -12.59 13.55 -7.73
CA ALA A 77 -13.43 13.98 -6.62
C ALA A 77 -13.29 13.03 -5.42
N VAL A 78 -12.86 13.55 -4.26
CA VAL A 78 -12.69 12.75 -3.05
C VAL A 78 -14.03 12.56 -2.36
N VAL A 79 -14.41 11.31 -2.08
CA VAL A 79 -15.65 10.95 -1.41
C VAL A 79 -15.37 10.09 -0.19
N ARG A 80 -16.14 10.27 0.90
CA ARG A 80 -16.02 9.38 2.07
C ARG A 80 -16.59 8.01 1.69
N THR A 81 -15.85 6.95 2.04
CA THR A 81 -16.24 5.57 1.73
C THR A 81 -15.79 4.59 2.82
N THR A 82 -16.24 3.34 2.74
CA THR A 82 -15.70 2.23 3.56
C THR A 82 -14.22 1.95 3.28
N ARG A 83 -13.54 1.19 4.15
CA ARG A 83 -12.09 0.95 4.01
C ARG A 83 -11.73 0.20 2.73
N GLU A 84 -12.54 -0.75 2.32
CA GLU A 84 -12.32 -1.66 1.18
C GLU A 84 -12.28 -0.88 -0.15
N ARG A 85 -13.01 0.23 -0.21
CA ARG A 85 -13.07 1.14 -1.36
C ARG A 85 -12.11 2.31 -1.28
N CYS A 86 -11.30 2.38 -0.22
CA CYS A 86 -10.37 3.50 -0.05
C CYS A 86 -9.22 3.42 -1.05
N ALA A 87 -9.01 4.51 -1.79
CA ALA A 87 -7.89 4.65 -2.73
C ALA A 87 -6.52 4.54 -2.04
N GLY A 88 -6.42 4.91 -0.76
CA GLY A 88 -5.18 4.83 0.02
C GLY A 88 -4.85 3.41 0.52
N CYS A 89 -5.75 2.80 1.28
CA CYS A 89 -5.47 1.51 1.93
C CYS A 89 -6.11 0.28 1.26
N GLY A 90 -7.18 0.44 0.47
CA GLY A 90 -7.92 -0.69 -0.10
C GLY A 90 -8.33 -1.76 0.94
N GLY A 91 -8.62 -1.34 2.17
CA GLY A 91 -8.93 -2.25 3.29
C GLY A 91 -7.73 -2.75 4.10
N SER A 92 -6.49 -2.57 3.63
CA SER A 92 -5.29 -3.18 4.22
C SER A 92 -4.31 -2.15 4.78
N ASN A 93 -3.97 -2.27 6.07
CA ASN A 93 -2.89 -1.51 6.70
C ASN A 93 -1.54 -1.80 6.05
N SER A 94 -1.27 -3.05 5.70
CA SER A 94 -0.02 -3.46 5.07
C SER A 94 0.13 -2.87 3.68
N LEU A 95 -0.95 -2.84 2.88
CA LEU A 95 -0.93 -2.22 1.55
C LEU A 95 -0.71 -0.71 1.64
N GLN A 96 -1.39 -0.04 2.58
CA GLN A 96 -1.17 1.39 2.82
C GLN A 96 0.29 1.66 3.19
N ALA A 97 0.85 0.89 4.14
CA ALA A 97 2.23 1.03 4.56
C ALA A 97 3.21 0.78 3.40
N ALA A 98 2.94 -0.22 2.55
CA ALA A 98 3.73 -0.51 1.36
C ALA A 98 3.76 0.68 0.39
N ARG A 99 2.60 1.31 0.13
CA ARG A 99 2.50 2.49 -0.75
C ARG A 99 3.27 3.69 -0.20
N LEU A 100 3.14 3.96 1.10
CA LEU A 100 3.87 5.02 1.77
C LEU A 100 5.39 4.77 1.74
N ALA A 101 5.82 3.53 1.94
CA ALA A 101 7.22 3.14 1.85
C ALA A 101 7.75 3.26 0.42
N ALA A 102 7.00 2.78 -0.58
CA ALA A 102 7.37 2.87 -1.98
C ALA A 102 7.54 4.33 -2.43
N GLU A 103 6.62 5.21 -2.04
CA GLU A 103 6.72 6.66 -2.31
C GLU A 103 7.95 7.29 -1.65
N ALA A 104 8.18 6.99 -0.37
CA ALA A 104 9.34 7.51 0.36
C ALA A 104 10.66 7.01 -0.27
N CYS A 105 10.75 5.73 -0.61
CA CYS A 105 11.91 5.13 -1.25
C CYS A 105 12.20 5.75 -2.62
N ARG A 106 11.17 5.96 -3.46
CA ARG A 106 11.34 6.65 -4.75
C ARG A 106 11.89 8.06 -4.57
N ALA A 107 11.34 8.81 -3.61
CA ALA A 107 11.82 10.17 -3.32
C ALA A 107 13.26 10.19 -2.78
N ALA A 108 13.71 9.11 -2.12
CA ALA A 108 15.04 8.98 -1.55
C ALA A 108 16.05 8.20 -2.44
N GLY A 109 15.63 7.74 -3.63
CA GLY A 109 16.45 6.94 -4.52
C GLY A 109 16.76 5.51 -4.05
N VAL A 110 16.04 5.00 -3.04
CA VAL A 110 16.20 3.62 -2.51
C VAL A 110 15.54 2.63 -3.47
N ARG A 111 16.33 1.68 -3.97
CA ARG A 111 15.96 0.69 -5.00
C ARG A 111 16.13 -0.75 -4.56
N GLU A 112 17.10 -1.04 -3.72
CA GLU A 112 17.43 -2.40 -3.26
C GLU A 112 17.39 -2.44 -1.73
N VAL A 113 16.48 -3.24 -1.16
CA VAL A 113 16.29 -3.39 0.28
C VAL A 113 16.55 -4.82 0.68
N LEU A 114 17.52 -5.02 1.57
CA LEU A 114 17.81 -6.31 2.17
C LEU A 114 16.99 -6.48 3.44
N VAL A 115 16.26 -7.58 3.57
CA VAL A 115 15.44 -7.91 4.73
C VAL A 115 15.97 -9.19 5.36
N LEU A 116 16.36 -9.09 6.63
CA LEU A 116 16.85 -10.20 7.42
C LEU A 116 15.70 -10.74 8.25
N GLY A 117 15.29 -11.97 7.99
CA GLY A 117 14.27 -12.67 8.76
C GLY A 117 12.85 -12.48 8.21
N GLY A 118 11.87 -12.68 9.08
CA GLY A 118 10.46 -12.82 8.72
C GLY A 118 10.08 -14.25 8.32
N ALA A 119 8.91 -14.68 8.77
CA ALA A 119 8.38 -16.00 8.43
C ALA A 119 8.03 -16.08 6.93
N PRO A 120 8.13 -17.27 6.27
CA PRO A 120 7.92 -17.40 4.82
C PRO A 120 6.62 -16.76 4.30
N PRO A 121 5.44 -16.92 4.95
CA PRO A 121 4.21 -16.25 4.48
C PRO A 121 4.29 -14.73 4.54
N ALA A 122 4.94 -14.18 5.57
CA ALA A 122 5.11 -12.75 5.74
C ALA A 122 6.06 -12.16 4.67
N ARG A 123 7.11 -12.89 4.31
CA ARG A 123 8.05 -12.50 3.24
C ARG A 123 7.37 -12.48 1.88
N GLN A 124 6.56 -13.49 1.57
CA GLN A 124 5.77 -13.55 0.33
C GLN A 124 4.79 -12.38 0.24
N GLU A 125 4.07 -12.10 1.32
CA GLU A 125 3.12 -10.98 1.36
C GLU A 125 3.84 -9.63 1.24
N ALA A 126 4.96 -9.43 1.93
CA ALA A 126 5.76 -8.22 1.81
C ALA A 126 6.27 -8.02 0.37
N ALA A 127 6.79 -9.06 -0.27
CA ALA A 127 7.26 -9.00 -1.64
C ALA A 127 6.11 -8.66 -2.62
N ARG A 128 4.93 -9.25 -2.42
CA ARG A 128 3.74 -9.00 -3.24
C ARG A 128 3.27 -7.56 -3.11
N LEU A 129 3.08 -7.07 -1.88
CA LEU A 129 2.59 -5.73 -1.60
C LEU A 129 3.57 -4.64 -2.07
N MET A 130 4.88 -4.84 -1.88
CA MET A 130 5.88 -3.87 -2.33
C MET A 130 5.91 -3.76 -3.86
N ARG A 131 5.75 -4.89 -4.56
CA ARG A 131 5.63 -4.91 -6.03
C ARG A 131 4.35 -4.23 -6.50
N GLU A 132 3.22 -4.51 -5.85
CA GLU A 132 1.93 -3.85 -6.13
C GLU A 132 2.02 -2.34 -5.92
N ALA A 133 2.77 -1.89 -4.92
CA ALA A 133 3.02 -0.47 -4.64
C ALA A 133 4.05 0.21 -5.57
N GLY A 134 4.71 -0.55 -6.45
CA GLY A 134 5.77 -0.05 -7.33
C GLY A 134 6.98 0.49 -6.57
N GLY A 135 7.36 -0.17 -5.47
CA GLY A 135 8.50 0.20 -4.63
C GLY A 135 9.79 -0.56 -4.94
N PRO A 136 10.81 -0.45 -4.07
CA PRO A 136 12.10 -1.12 -4.26
C PRO A 136 12.00 -2.65 -4.28
N ARG A 137 13.04 -3.30 -4.80
CA ARG A 137 13.20 -4.75 -4.72
C ARG A 137 13.50 -5.14 -3.28
N LEU A 138 12.77 -6.14 -2.77
CA LEU A 138 13.05 -6.75 -1.47
C LEU A 138 13.82 -8.05 -1.70
N GLN A 139 15.02 -8.14 -1.14
CA GLN A 139 15.77 -9.40 -1.04
C GLN A 139 15.69 -9.91 0.39
N PHE A 140 15.39 -11.19 0.57
CA PHE A 140 15.25 -11.80 1.90
C PHE A 140 16.42 -12.74 2.18
N VAL A 141 17.00 -12.62 3.38
CA VAL A 141 17.96 -13.60 3.90
C VAL A 141 17.23 -14.56 4.83
N GLU A 142 17.32 -15.85 4.50
CA GLU A 142 16.70 -16.93 5.26
C GLU A 142 17.60 -17.35 6.43
N GLY A 143 16.98 -17.75 7.55
CA GLY A 143 17.72 -18.13 8.76
C GLY A 143 18.23 -19.58 8.76
N ASP A 144 17.80 -20.41 7.82
CA ASP A 144 18.13 -21.82 7.69
C ASP A 144 19.26 -22.09 6.66
N VAL A 145 19.61 -21.09 5.84
CA VAL A 145 20.71 -21.17 4.91
C VAL A 145 22.03 -20.80 5.59
N ARG A 146 23.09 -21.56 5.31
CA ARG A 146 24.43 -21.23 5.77
C ARG A 146 24.95 -20.01 5.01
N VAL A 147 24.95 -18.86 5.67
CA VAL A 147 25.51 -17.60 5.14
C VAL A 147 26.97 -17.46 5.57
N THR A 148 27.86 -17.14 4.63
CA THR A 148 29.26 -16.81 4.91
C THR A 148 29.48 -15.30 5.07
N GLU A 149 30.63 -14.89 5.62
CA GLU A 149 31.03 -13.47 5.66
C GLU A 149 31.08 -12.84 4.26
N GLN A 150 31.51 -13.60 3.26
CA GLN A 150 31.58 -13.15 1.87
C GLN A 150 30.18 -12.90 1.29
N ASP A 151 29.22 -13.79 1.58
CA ASP A 151 27.83 -13.62 1.14
C ASP A 151 27.23 -12.37 1.78
N ALA A 152 27.40 -12.20 3.10
CA ALA A 152 26.88 -11.04 3.81
C ALA A 152 27.48 -9.72 3.31
N ARG A 153 28.77 -9.70 2.97
CA ARG A 153 29.42 -8.53 2.36
C ARG A 153 28.85 -8.25 0.96
N ALA A 154 28.66 -9.28 0.14
CA ALA A 154 28.09 -9.12 -1.20
C ALA A 154 26.63 -8.63 -1.17
N ASP A 155 25.82 -9.12 -0.22
CA ASP A 155 24.45 -8.65 0.00
C ASP A 155 24.41 -7.21 0.48
N LYS A 156 25.25 -6.83 1.46
CA LYS A 156 25.38 -5.43 1.93
C LYS A 156 25.80 -4.48 0.80
N ALA A 157 26.75 -4.89 -0.05
CA ALA A 157 27.23 -4.05 -1.15
C ALA A 157 26.18 -3.76 -2.22
N ARG A 158 25.15 -4.61 -2.35
CA ARG A 158 24.03 -4.41 -3.29
C ARG A 158 22.88 -3.61 -2.70
N ALA A 159 22.75 -3.59 -1.37
CA ALA A 159 21.60 -3.01 -0.69
C ALA A 159 21.79 -1.52 -0.41
N ASP A 160 20.74 -0.74 -0.60
CA ASP A 160 20.70 0.64 -0.14
C ASP A 160 20.44 0.73 1.37
N VAL A 161 19.73 -0.27 1.93
CA VAL A 161 19.34 -0.36 3.33
C VAL A 161 19.10 -1.81 3.74
N VAL A 162 19.44 -2.13 4.98
CA VAL A 162 19.22 -3.45 5.61
C VAL A 162 18.18 -3.31 6.72
N LEU A 163 17.14 -4.13 6.66
CA LEU A 163 16.06 -4.21 7.66
C LEU A 163 16.17 -5.54 8.41
N ALA A 164 16.42 -5.50 9.72
CA ALA A 164 16.31 -6.67 10.58
C ALA A 164 14.88 -6.85 11.06
N TRP A 165 14.15 -7.78 10.45
CA TRP A 165 12.73 -7.99 10.69
C TRP A 165 12.49 -9.07 11.74
N ALA A 166 12.27 -8.63 12.98
CA ALA A 166 12.01 -9.51 14.10
C ALA A 166 10.68 -10.23 13.90
N GLY A 167 10.71 -11.56 13.82
CA GLY A 167 9.53 -12.44 13.70
C GLY A 167 9.88 -13.90 13.63
N THR A 168 11.14 -14.19 13.34
CA THR A 168 11.80 -15.46 13.65
C THR A 168 13.24 -15.08 13.95
N PRO A 169 13.85 -15.53 15.07
CA PRO A 169 15.26 -15.26 15.31
C PRO A 169 16.04 -15.86 14.14
N LEU A 170 16.66 -15.01 13.31
CA LEU A 170 17.82 -15.47 12.57
C LEU A 170 18.78 -16.04 13.60
N PRO A 171 19.44 -17.18 13.34
CA PRO A 171 20.51 -17.64 14.21
C PRO A 171 21.47 -16.48 14.45
N HIS A 172 21.84 -16.23 15.70
CA HIS A 172 22.69 -15.10 16.06
C HIS A 172 23.94 -15.01 15.16
N LYS A 173 24.50 -16.17 14.80
CA LYS A 173 25.61 -16.32 13.86
C LYS A 173 25.39 -15.67 12.49
N VAL A 174 24.18 -15.70 11.93
CA VAL A 174 23.86 -15.07 10.64
C VAL A 174 23.59 -13.59 10.83
N SER A 175 22.79 -13.21 11.84
CA SER A 175 22.47 -11.80 12.09
C SER A 175 23.71 -10.96 12.41
N ASP A 176 24.70 -11.55 13.08
CA ASP A 176 25.94 -10.86 13.45
C ASP A 176 26.79 -10.47 12.23
N LEU A 177 26.75 -11.26 11.16
CA LEU A 177 27.46 -10.95 9.90
C LEU A 177 26.95 -9.66 9.25
N TYR A 178 25.64 -9.42 9.34
CA TYR A 178 25.01 -8.21 8.82
C TYR A 178 25.02 -7.05 9.82
N ARG A 179 25.03 -7.34 11.12
CA ARG A 179 25.07 -6.31 12.18
C ARG A 179 26.44 -5.65 12.28
N ARG A 180 27.53 -6.37 11.99
CA ARG A 180 28.87 -5.77 11.91
C ARG A 180 28.92 -4.78 10.75
N ARG A 181 29.11 -3.51 11.10
CA ARG A 181 29.18 -2.39 10.16
C ARG A 181 30.62 -1.98 9.92
N GLU A 182 30.97 -1.85 8.64
CA GLU A 182 32.21 -1.25 8.16
C GLU A 182 31.90 0.13 7.53
N ALA A 183 32.95 0.93 7.31
CA ALA A 183 32.79 2.20 6.62
C ALA A 183 32.26 1.95 5.19
N GLY A 184 31.18 2.64 4.82
CA GLY A 184 30.51 2.46 3.53
C GLY A 184 29.36 1.43 3.52
N ASP A 185 29.14 0.70 4.61
CA ASP A 185 28.00 -0.21 4.70
C ASP A 185 26.65 0.54 4.72
N PRO A 186 25.60 -0.06 4.13
CA PRO A 186 24.26 0.52 4.18
C PRO A 186 23.75 0.68 5.62
N PRO A 187 22.79 1.60 5.85
CA PRO A 187 22.09 1.71 7.12
C PRO A 187 21.44 0.39 7.52
N PHE A 188 21.55 0.04 8.80
CA PHE A 188 20.96 -1.15 9.40
C PHE A 188 19.87 -0.73 10.38
N ILE A 189 18.64 -1.19 10.13
CA ILE A 189 17.46 -0.77 10.90
C ILE A 189 16.80 -2.00 11.51
N THR A 190 16.59 -1.96 12.82
CA THR A 190 15.83 -3.00 13.51
C THR A 190 14.34 -2.69 13.43
N VAL A 191 13.57 -3.64 12.91
CA VAL A 191 12.10 -3.56 12.91
C VAL A 191 11.60 -4.32 14.14
N PRO A 192 10.96 -3.66 15.10
CA PRO A 192 10.68 -4.23 16.42
C PRO A 192 9.53 -5.26 16.43
N THR A 193 8.74 -5.38 15.36
CA THR A 193 7.59 -6.27 15.30
C THR A 193 7.54 -7.09 14.01
N THR A 194 6.81 -8.20 14.08
CA THR A 194 6.73 -9.24 13.04
C THR A 194 5.80 -8.89 11.87
N GLY A 195 5.04 -7.79 12.00
CA GLY A 195 4.02 -7.42 11.02
C GLY A 195 4.60 -6.79 9.76
N VAL A 196 4.02 -7.14 8.60
CA VAL A 196 4.39 -6.57 7.28
C VAL A 196 4.22 -5.05 7.27
N ALA A 197 3.15 -4.53 7.89
CA ALA A 197 2.94 -3.10 8.00
C ALA A 197 4.07 -2.39 8.77
N ALA A 198 4.63 -3.03 9.80
CA ALA A 198 5.71 -2.44 10.59
C ALA A 198 7.05 -2.44 9.83
N LEU A 199 7.33 -3.50 9.05
CA LEU A 199 8.46 -3.54 8.12
C LEU A 199 8.42 -2.32 7.18
N PHE A 200 7.26 -2.07 6.56
CA PHE A 200 7.11 -0.95 5.64
C PHE A 200 7.11 0.42 6.33
N ALA A 201 6.54 0.52 7.53
CA ALA A 201 6.61 1.76 8.32
C ALA A 201 8.06 2.15 8.62
N ALA A 202 8.89 1.20 9.07
CA ALA A 202 10.30 1.45 9.35
C ALA A 202 11.08 1.84 8.09
N LEU A 203 10.81 1.19 6.94
CA LEU A 203 11.41 1.56 5.67
C LEU A 203 11.01 2.97 5.22
N ALA A 204 9.73 3.31 5.35
CA ALA A 204 9.21 4.63 4.98
C ALA A 204 9.84 5.75 5.83
N GLU A 205 9.95 5.53 7.14
CA GLU A 205 10.59 6.45 8.08
C GLU A 205 12.05 6.70 7.70
N HIS A 206 12.83 5.64 7.49
CA HIS A 206 14.21 5.77 7.06
C HIS A 206 14.36 6.52 5.74
N ALA A 207 13.59 6.14 4.72
CA ALA A 207 13.67 6.79 3.42
C ALA A 207 13.31 8.29 3.50
N ARG A 208 12.36 8.70 4.34
CA ARG A 208 12.05 10.12 4.57
C ARG A 208 13.21 10.86 5.22
N ASN A 209 13.88 10.25 6.19
CA ASN A 209 15.03 10.85 6.87
C ASN A 209 16.28 10.94 5.99
N ARG A 210 16.33 10.17 4.91
CA ARG A 210 17.43 10.15 3.94
C ARG A 210 17.32 11.21 2.84
N ARG A 211 16.22 11.96 2.79
CA ARG A 211 16.03 13.01 1.79
C ARG A 211 17.15 14.06 1.93
N PRO A 212 17.79 14.46 0.82
CA PRO A 212 18.83 15.48 0.83
C PRO A 212 18.31 16.84 1.30
#